data_AF-A0A5B7F1G0-F1
#
_entry.id   AF-A0A5B7F1G0-F1
#
_cell.length_a   1.000
_cell.length_b   1.000
_cell.length_c   1.000
_cell.angle_alpha   90.00
_cell.angle_beta   90.00
_cell.angle_gamma   90.00
#
_symmetry.space_group_name_H-M   'P 1'
#
loop_
_entity.id
_entity.type
_entity.pdbx_description
1 polymer ?
#
loop_
_entity_poly.entity_id
_entity_poly.type
_entity_poly.pdbx_seq_one_letter_code
_entity_poly.pdbx_strand_id
1 'polypeptide(L)'
;MAAHLVIYKALSSSFPQLPLYCSVTMLLNVFDQLDQRELQRSRSRSNPFETLGKLFFQNRAALKMANIDAVFDFMFTRPKNEAGELLVGPDDLLYFADVCAAPGGFSEYVLWRRKTDSKGFCDAKGFGFTLRENDFKLHDFFAAPAEFFEPHYGKNGLDGDGDVYKPENITNFVEFVRKTAGGYGVHFMMADGGFSVEGQENIQEILSKQLYLCQFLVALGIIRVEFIGVVEKTLLGYFFKF
;
A
#
# COMPACT_ATOMS: atom_id res chain seq x y z
N MET A 1 -9.10 3.78 46.04
CA MET A 1 -10.14 3.24 45.12
C MET A 1 -10.82 4.30 44.27
N ALA A 2 -11.27 5.45 44.82
CA ALA A 2 -12.00 6.46 44.05
C ALA A 2 -11.19 7.14 42.91
N ALA A 3 -9.89 7.39 43.10
CA ALA A 3 -9.05 8.05 42.08
C ALA A 3 -8.79 7.20 40.82
N HIS A 4 -8.70 5.88 40.96
CA HIS A 4 -8.54 4.95 39.84
C HIS A 4 -9.79 4.89 38.95
N LEU A 5 -10.98 5.01 39.56
CA LEU A 5 -12.26 4.97 38.84
C LEU A 5 -12.50 6.24 38.01
N VAL A 6 -12.04 7.40 38.49
CA VAL A 6 -12.20 8.69 37.80
C VAL A 6 -11.30 8.77 36.56
N ILE A 7 -10.06 8.28 36.64
CA ILE A 7 -9.14 8.21 35.49
C ILE A 7 -9.67 7.25 34.42
N TYR A 8 -10.18 6.08 34.83
CA TYR A 8 -10.76 5.10 33.89
C TYR A 8 -12.01 5.64 33.20
N LYS A 9 -12.86 6.40 33.92
CA LYS A 9 -14.09 7.00 33.37
C LYS A 9 -13.79 8.19 32.45
N ALA A 10 -12.74 8.96 32.74
CA ALA A 10 -12.25 10.03 31.88
C ALA A 10 -11.66 9.47 30.58
N LEU A 11 -10.78 8.47 30.65
CA LEU A 11 -10.19 7.83 29.48
C LEU A 11 -11.21 7.06 28.64
N SER A 12 -12.19 6.39 29.25
CA SER A 12 -13.26 5.71 28.51
C SER A 12 -14.23 6.67 27.82
N SER A 13 -14.36 7.92 28.30
CA SER A 13 -15.19 8.94 27.67
C SER A 13 -14.52 9.59 26.45
N SER A 14 -13.19 9.66 26.44
CA SER A 14 -12.40 10.17 25.31
C SER A 14 -12.05 9.09 24.28
N PHE A 15 -12.02 7.82 24.71
CA PHE A 15 -11.75 6.65 23.88
C PHE A 15 -12.77 5.54 24.18
N PRO A 16 -13.97 5.57 23.57
CA PRO A 16 -14.99 4.54 23.79
C PRO A 16 -14.51 3.12 23.40
N GLN A 17 -13.44 3.00 22.60
CA GLN A 17 -12.83 1.71 22.25
C GLN A 17 -11.85 1.16 23.31
N LEU A 18 -11.61 1.85 24.43
CA LEU A 18 -10.60 1.45 25.43
C LEU A 18 -10.74 -0.01 25.93
N PRO A 19 -11.95 -0.54 26.23
CA PRO A 19 -12.09 -1.94 26.62
C PRO A 19 -11.64 -2.91 25.51
N LEU A 20 -11.99 -2.61 24.26
CA LEU A 20 -11.60 -3.41 23.10
C LEU A 20 -10.09 -3.36 22.87
N TYR A 21 -9.49 -2.17 22.99
CA TYR A 21 -8.04 -1.98 22.90
C TYR A 21 -7.29 -2.83 23.93
N CYS A 22 -7.74 -2.81 25.19
CA CYS A 22 -7.16 -3.64 26.24
C CYS A 22 -7.30 -5.13 25.93
N SER A 23 -8.47 -5.58 25.44
CA SER A 23 -8.69 -6.97 25.06
C SER A 23 -7.77 -7.42 23.92
N VAL A 24 -7.63 -6.61 22.86
CA VAL A 24 -6.74 -6.94 21.73
C VAL A 24 -5.28 -6.99 22.18
N THR A 25 -4.83 -6.00 22.96
CA THR A 25 -3.45 -5.96 23.48
C THR A 25 -3.14 -7.18 24.36
N MET A 26 -4.08 -7.58 25.23
CA MET A 26 -3.91 -8.79 26.04
C MET A 26 -3.82 -10.06 25.18
N LEU A 27 -4.61 -10.16 24.10
CA LEU A 27 -4.54 -11.30 23.18
C LEU A 27 -3.22 -11.32 22.39
N LEU A 28 -2.69 -10.17 21.98
CA LEU A 28 -1.39 -10.09 21.31
C LEU A 28 -0.26 -10.62 22.20
N ASN A 29 -0.25 -10.23 23.48
CA ASN A 29 0.76 -10.66 24.45
C ASN A 29 0.77 -12.18 24.71
N VAL A 30 -0.33 -12.89 24.42
CA VAL A 30 -0.35 -14.36 24.51
C VAL A 30 0.61 -14.98 23.49
N PHE A 31 0.77 -14.36 22.32
CA PHE A 31 1.62 -14.87 21.26
C PHE A 31 3.10 -14.65 21.53
N ASP A 32 3.48 -13.67 22.36
CA ASP A 32 4.88 -13.39 22.74
C ASP A 32 5.56 -14.57 23.44
N GLN A 33 4.77 -15.48 24.03
CA GLN A 33 5.26 -16.66 24.73
C GLN A 33 5.39 -17.90 23.83
N LEU A 34 4.91 -17.83 22.59
CA LEU A 34 4.93 -18.95 21.64
C LEU A 34 6.16 -18.89 20.75
N ASP A 35 6.68 -20.07 20.40
CA ASP A 35 7.71 -20.17 19.38
C ASP A 35 7.18 -19.72 18.00
N GLN A 36 8.01 -19.03 17.23
CA GLN A 36 7.59 -18.49 15.92
C GLN A 36 7.08 -19.58 14.97
N ARG A 37 7.67 -20.78 14.98
CA ARG A 37 7.26 -21.89 14.10
C ARG A 37 5.89 -22.42 14.51
N GLU A 38 5.63 -22.51 15.81
CA GLU A 38 4.33 -22.91 16.34
C GLU A 38 3.25 -21.88 16.00
N LEU A 39 3.55 -20.59 16.17
CA LEU A 39 2.65 -19.50 15.81
C LEU A 39 2.32 -19.52 14.31
N GLN A 40 3.33 -19.65 13.45
CA GLN A 40 3.13 -19.71 12.00
C GLN A 40 2.29 -20.92 11.59
N ARG A 41 2.56 -22.11 12.15
CA ARG A 41 1.79 -23.32 11.87
C ARG A 41 0.34 -23.19 12.32
N SER A 42 0.10 -22.61 13.48
CA SER A 42 -1.24 -22.36 14.00
C SER A 42 -1.98 -21.35 13.13
N ARG A 43 -1.35 -20.25 12.75
CA ARG A 43 -1.90 -19.23 11.84
C ARG A 43 -2.30 -19.82 10.48
N SER A 44 -1.44 -20.62 9.86
CA SER A 44 -1.74 -21.22 8.56
C SER A 44 -2.86 -22.27 8.62
N ARG A 45 -3.11 -22.88 9.79
CA ARG A 45 -4.22 -23.82 9.99
C ARG A 45 -5.52 -23.14 10.37
N SER A 46 -5.47 -21.98 11.02
CA SER A 46 -6.65 -21.25 11.49
C SER A 46 -7.21 -20.27 10.46
N ASN A 47 -6.39 -19.73 9.56
CA ASN A 47 -6.81 -18.79 8.53
C ASN A 47 -7.55 -19.51 7.38
N PRO A 48 -8.87 -19.31 7.20
CA PRO A 48 -9.64 -19.95 6.13
C PRO A 48 -9.16 -19.59 4.72
N PHE A 49 -8.46 -18.47 4.58
CA PHE A 49 -7.98 -17.93 3.30
C PHE A 49 -6.53 -18.29 2.99
N GLU A 50 -5.86 -19.07 3.85
CA GLU A 50 -4.43 -19.37 3.70
C GLU A 50 -4.12 -20.11 2.38
N THR A 51 -5.04 -20.94 1.90
CA THR A 51 -4.90 -21.75 0.69
C THR A 51 -4.81 -20.93 -0.60
N LEU A 52 -5.24 -19.67 -0.60
CA LEU A 52 -5.07 -18.76 -1.74
C LEU A 52 -3.57 -18.54 -2.05
N GLY A 53 -2.73 -18.54 -1.02
CA GLY A 53 -1.29 -18.35 -1.17
C GLY A 53 -0.96 -17.09 -1.98
N LYS A 54 -0.18 -17.26 -3.05
CA LYS A 54 0.18 -16.20 -4.01
C LYS A 54 -0.37 -16.43 -5.42
N LEU A 55 -1.11 -17.53 -5.63
CA LEU A 55 -1.47 -18.04 -6.96
C LEU A 55 -0.24 -18.02 -7.91
N PHE A 56 -0.36 -17.30 -9.03
CA PHE A 56 0.69 -17.13 -10.04
C PHE A 56 1.47 -15.82 -9.90
N PHE A 57 1.22 -15.02 -8.85
CA PHE A 57 1.97 -13.79 -8.59
C PHE A 57 3.24 -14.08 -7.78
N GLN A 58 4.13 -13.09 -7.69
CA GLN A 58 5.38 -13.21 -6.94
C GLN A 58 5.14 -13.41 -5.43
N ASN A 59 4.10 -12.79 -4.87
CA ASN A 59 3.77 -12.82 -3.44
C ASN A 59 2.27 -12.63 -3.16
N ARG A 60 1.89 -12.75 -1.89
CA ARG A 60 0.48 -12.62 -1.44
C ARG A 60 -0.06 -11.20 -1.52
N ALA A 61 0.80 -10.18 -1.58
CA ALA A 61 0.39 -8.78 -1.64
C ALA A 61 -0.37 -8.50 -2.96
N ALA A 62 0.04 -9.12 -4.07
CA ALA A 62 -0.69 -9.01 -5.34
C ALA A 62 -2.18 -9.41 -5.20
N LEU A 63 -2.48 -10.47 -4.43
CA LEU A 63 -3.85 -10.90 -4.16
C LEU A 63 -4.61 -9.95 -3.24
N LYS A 64 -3.93 -9.25 -2.30
CA LYS A 64 -4.56 -8.18 -1.53
C LYS A 64 -5.04 -7.09 -2.47
N MET A 65 -4.19 -6.65 -3.40
CA MET A 65 -4.57 -5.62 -4.37
C MET A 65 -5.68 -6.11 -5.31
N ALA A 66 -5.62 -7.38 -5.76
CA ALA A 66 -6.70 -7.99 -6.53
C ALA A 66 -8.05 -7.97 -5.80
N ASN A 67 -8.03 -8.29 -4.50
CA ASN A 67 -9.22 -8.28 -3.66
C ASN A 67 -9.74 -6.85 -3.43
N ILE A 68 -8.85 -5.92 -3.08
CA ILE A 68 -9.19 -4.50 -2.87
C ILE A 68 -9.81 -3.92 -4.15
N ASP A 69 -9.15 -4.10 -5.29
CA ASP A 69 -9.64 -3.60 -6.58
C ASP A 69 -11.01 -4.19 -6.91
N ALA A 70 -11.22 -5.50 -6.72
CA ALA A 70 -12.53 -6.12 -6.95
C ALA A 70 -13.62 -5.63 -5.98
N VAL A 71 -13.31 -5.45 -4.69
CA VAL A 71 -14.24 -4.93 -3.66
C VAL A 71 -14.66 -3.49 -3.97
N PHE A 72 -13.79 -2.71 -4.58
CA PHE A 72 -14.04 -1.33 -4.97
C PHE A 72 -14.35 -1.18 -6.47
N ASP A 73 -15.10 -2.13 -7.03
CA ASP A 73 -15.64 -2.09 -8.41
C ASP A 73 -14.58 -1.77 -9.49
N PHE A 74 -13.37 -2.28 -9.28
CA PHE A 74 -12.19 -2.08 -10.12
C PHE A 74 -11.77 -0.61 -10.25
N MET A 75 -12.01 0.24 -9.24
CA MET A 75 -11.71 1.68 -9.32
C MET A 75 -10.24 2.01 -9.59
N PHE A 76 -9.30 1.11 -9.31
CA PHE A 76 -7.88 1.34 -9.56
C PHE A 76 -7.52 0.99 -11.01
N THR A 77 -7.99 -0.16 -11.49
CA THR A 77 -7.63 -0.65 -12.84
C THR A 77 -8.60 -0.19 -13.93
N ARG A 78 -9.79 0.28 -13.56
CA ARG A 78 -10.84 0.81 -14.43
C ARG A 78 -11.48 2.06 -13.80
N PRO A 79 -10.68 3.12 -13.56
CA PRO A 79 -11.18 4.31 -12.90
C PRO A 79 -12.29 4.97 -13.73
N LYS A 80 -13.35 5.42 -13.06
CA LYS A 80 -14.51 6.08 -13.68
C LYS A 80 -14.78 7.44 -13.03
N ASN A 81 -15.28 8.39 -13.81
CA ASN A 81 -15.74 9.67 -13.32
C ASN A 81 -17.13 9.56 -12.65
N GLU A 82 -17.68 10.67 -12.16
CA GLU A 82 -18.99 10.68 -11.50
C GLU A 82 -20.15 10.30 -12.43
N ALA A 83 -19.99 10.48 -13.75
CA ALA A 83 -20.97 10.06 -14.75
C ALA A 83 -20.85 8.55 -15.10
N GLY A 84 -19.88 7.84 -14.51
CA GLY A 84 -19.62 6.42 -14.77
C GLY A 84 -18.79 6.16 -16.04
N GLU A 85 -18.27 7.20 -16.67
CA GLU A 85 -17.41 7.12 -17.86
C GLU A 85 -15.98 6.82 -17.45
N LEU A 86 -15.24 6.07 -18.27
CA LEU A 86 -13.86 5.72 -17.98
C LEU A 86 -12.98 6.98 -17.96
N LEU A 87 -12.16 7.13 -16.92
CA LEU A 87 -11.16 8.19 -16.81
C LEU A 87 -9.95 7.98 -17.72
N VAL A 88 -9.71 6.73 -18.13
CA VAL A 88 -8.64 6.38 -19.08
C VAL A 88 -9.30 5.92 -20.37
N GLY A 89 -9.11 6.70 -21.44
CA GLY A 89 -9.58 6.36 -22.78
C GLY A 89 -8.82 5.17 -23.38
N PRO A 90 -9.28 4.65 -24.53
CA PRO A 90 -8.67 3.50 -25.20
C PRO A 90 -7.23 3.78 -25.71
N ASP A 91 -6.90 5.04 -25.97
CA ASP A 91 -5.58 5.48 -26.46
C ASP A 91 -4.72 6.12 -25.35
N ASP A 92 -5.22 6.16 -24.12
CA ASP A 92 -4.55 6.76 -22.96
C ASP A 92 -3.88 5.71 -22.07
N LEU A 93 -2.83 6.12 -21.36
CA LEU A 93 -2.14 5.27 -20.40
C LEU A 93 -2.67 5.47 -18.99
N LEU A 94 -2.94 4.37 -18.29
CA LEU A 94 -3.17 4.37 -16.84
C LEU A 94 -1.83 4.54 -16.10
N TYR A 95 -1.56 5.76 -15.62
CA TYR A 95 -0.45 6.03 -14.72
C TYR A 95 -0.77 5.66 -13.27
N PHE A 96 0.13 4.94 -12.59
CA PHE A 96 0.03 4.65 -11.16
C PHE A 96 1.39 4.74 -10.46
N ALA A 97 1.39 4.83 -9.12
CA ALA A 97 2.62 4.74 -8.32
C ALA A 97 2.50 3.68 -7.22
N ASP A 98 3.63 3.08 -6.84
CA ASP A 98 3.73 2.06 -5.79
C ASP A 98 4.89 2.39 -4.84
N VAL A 99 4.57 2.85 -3.63
CA VAL A 99 5.51 3.46 -2.69
C VAL A 99 5.71 2.58 -1.46
N CYS A 100 6.96 2.43 -1.02
CA CYS A 100 7.37 1.50 0.04
C CYS A 100 6.90 0.06 -0.25
N ALA A 101 6.95 -0.35 -1.52
CA ALA A 101 6.15 -1.46 -2.02
C ALA A 101 6.95 -2.66 -2.50
N ALA A 102 8.25 -2.72 -2.19
CA ALA A 102 9.04 -3.89 -2.51
C ALA A 102 8.43 -5.17 -1.91
N PRO A 103 8.44 -6.29 -2.66
CA PRO A 103 9.12 -6.49 -3.94
C PRO A 103 8.29 -6.11 -5.19
N GLY A 104 7.11 -5.51 -5.03
CA GLY A 104 6.27 -5.00 -6.14
C GLY A 104 5.02 -5.82 -6.45
N GLY A 105 4.45 -6.53 -5.46
CA GLY A 105 3.29 -7.41 -5.68
C GLY A 105 2.04 -6.65 -6.15
N PHE A 106 1.80 -5.45 -5.60
CA PHE A 106 0.68 -4.60 -6.02
C PHE A 106 0.84 -4.15 -7.48
N SER A 107 2.04 -3.69 -7.83
CA SER A 107 2.39 -3.35 -9.22
C SER A 107 2.22 -4.52 -10.20
N GLU A 108 2.64 -5.73 -9.82
CA GLU A 108 2.44 -6.93 -10.64
C GLU A 108 0.95 -7.17 -10.92
N TYR A 109 0.08 -7.04 -9.92
CA TYR A 109 -1.36 -7.16 -10.12
C TYR A 109 -1.90 -6.12 -11.10
N VAL A 110 -1.58 -4.84 -10.91
CA VAL A 110 -2.11 -3.74 -11.75
C VAL A 110 -1.72 -3.95 -13.21
N LEU A 111 -0.43 -4.23 -13.46
CA LEU A 111 0.08 -4.43 -14.82
C LEU A 111 -0.51 -5.69 -15.47
N TRP A 112 -0.63 -6.79 -14.72
CA TRP A 112 -1.30 -8.01 -15.19
C TRP A 112 -2.76 -7.75 -15.56
N ARG A 113 -3.51 -7.06 -14.70
CA ARG A 113 -4.93 -6.75 -14.93
C ARG A 113 -5.09 -5.90 -16.18
N ARG A 114 -4.31 -4.83 -16.32
CA ARG A 114 -4.38 -3.92 -17.47
C ARG A 114 -4.00 -4.59 -18.78
N LYS A 115 -2.93 -5.38 -18.77
CA LYS A 115 -2.59 -6.23 -19.92
C LYS A 115 -3.72 -7.18 -20.30
N THR A 116 -4.38 -7.79 -19.32
CA THR A 116 -5.49 -8.73 -19.55
C THR A 116 -6.72 -8.02 -20.14
N ASP A 117 -7.09 -6.88 -19.57
CA ASP A 117 -8.24 -6.09 -20.01
C ASP A 117 -8.03 -5.55 -21.43
N SER A 118 -6.80 -5.16 -21.76
CA SER A 118 -6.42 -4.60 -23.06
C SER A 118 -5.88 -5.66 -24.04
N LYS A 119 -6.39 -6.90 -23.91
CA LYS A 119 -6.19 -8.02 -24.86
C LYS A 119 -4.72 -8.31 -25.18
N GLY A 120 -3.85 -8.19 -24.18
CA GLY A 120 -2.42 -8.49 -24.27
C GLY A 120 -1.51 -7.26 -24.43
N PHE A 121 -2.08 -6.08 -24.72
CA PHE A 121 -1.34 -4.81 -24.70
C PHE A 121 -1.38 -4.22 -23.30
N CYS A 122 -0.23 -3.79 -22.77
CA CYS A 122 -0.19 -3.14 -21.46
C CYS A 122 -0.32 -1.62 -21.66
N ASP A 123 -1.46 -1.08 -21.26
CA ASP A 123 -1.81 0.35 -21.36
C ASP A 123 -1.70 1.03 -19.98
N ALA A 124 -0.70 0.64 -19.20
CA ALA A 124 -0.43 1.20 -17.89
C ALA A 124 1.06 1.48 -17.72
N LYS A 125 1.39 2.51 -16.95
CA LYS A 125 2.77 2.87 -16.59
C LYS A 125 2.85 3.08 -15.08
N GLY A 126 3.68 2.28 -14.42
CA GLY A 126 3.89 2.34 -12.98
C GLY A 126 5.20 3.02 -12.61
N PHE A 127 5.20 3.72 -11.47
CA PHE A 127 6.40 4.32 -10.88
C PHE A 127 6.61 3.76 -9.47
N GLY A 128 7.79 3.21 -9.20
CA GLY A 128 8.13 2.62 -7.92
C GLY A 128 9.01 3.51 -7.08
N PHE A 129 8.76 3.58 -5.77
CA PHE A 129 9.66 4.26 -4.82
C PHE A 129 9.79 3.41 -3.54
N THR A 130 10.96 2.82 -3.30
CA THR A 130 11.20 1.91 -2.17
C THR A 130 12.65 1.96 -1.73
N LEU A 131 12.94 1.55 -0.50
CA LEU A 131 14.31 1.44 0.02
C LEU A 131 15.16 0.51 -0.86
N ARG A 132 16.38 0.95 -1.20
CA ARG A 132 17.30 0.19 -2.05
C ARG A 132 17.78 -1.12 -1.43
N GLU A 133 17.87 -1.16 -0.09
CA GLU A 133 18.21 -2.38 0.66
C GLU A 133 17.14 -3.48 0.56
N ASN A 134 15.88 -3.08 0.34
CA ASN A 134 14.72 -3.95 0.21
C ASN A 134 14.02 -3.59 -1.11
N ASP A 135 14.63 -4.00 -2.22
CA ASP A 135 14.28 -3.51 -3.55
C ASP A 135 13.15 -4.30 -4.24
N PHE A 136 12.59 -3.71 -5.29
CA PHE A 136 11.71 -4.37 -6.25
C PHE A 136 12.39 -5.59 -6.88
N LYS A 137 11.63 -6.67 -7.02
CA LYS A 137 12.08 -7.89 -7.71
C LYS A 137 11.39 -7.99 -9.06
N LEU A 138 11.70 -7.07 -9.96
CA LEU A 138 11.06 -7.00 -11.28
C LEU A 138 11.28 -8.25 -12.13
N HIS A 139 12.41 -8.93 -11.95
CA HIS A 139 12.69 -10.21 -12.61
C HIS A 139 11.81 -11.36 -12.11
N ASP A 140 11.20 -11.22 -10.92
CA ASP A 140 10.27 -12.19 -10.35
C ASP A 140 8.81 -11.92 -10.77
N PHE A 141 8.54 -10.86 -11.55
CA PHE A 141 7.22 -10.62 -12.10
C PHE A 141 6.89 -11.74 -13.10
N PHE A 142 5.95 -12.59 -12.72
CA PHE A 142 5.59 -13.76 -13.50
C PHE A 142 4.45 -13.45 -14.48
N ALA A 143 3.52 -12.61 -14.04
CA ALA A 143 2.27 -12.33 -14.76
C ALA A 143 2.23 -10.96 -15.46
N ALA A 144 3.20 -10.09 -15.21
CA ALA A 144 3.19 -8.69 -15.65
C ALA A 144 4.42 -8.31 -16.49
N PRO A 145 4.28 -7.42 -17.48
CA PRO A 145 5.41 -6.90 -18.23
C PRO A 145 6.13 -5.83 -17.39
N ALA A 146 7.20 -6.22 -16.69
CA ALA A 146 7.92 -5.35 -15.78
C ALA A 146 8.51 -4.08 -16.42
N GLU A 147 8.65 -4.06 -17.75
CA GLU A 147 9.19 -2.91 -18.52
C GLU A 147 8.27 -1.67 -18.46
N PHE A 148 7.00 -1.88 -18.10
CA PHE A 148 6.03 -0.83 -17.84
C PHE A 148 6.08 -0.30 -16.40
N PHE A 149 7.05 -0.75 -15.61
CA PHE A 149 7.30 -0.29 -14.25
C PHE A 149 8.68 0.34 -14.13
N GLU A 150 8.76 1.54 -13.56
CA GLU A 150 10.02 2.28 -13.43
C GLU A 150 10.33 2.58 -11.97
N PRO A 151 11.26 1.83 -11.36
CA PRO A 151 11.77 2.14 -10.03
C PRO A 151 12.57 3.45 -10.02
N HIS A 152 12.43 4.19 -8.93
CA HIS A 152 13.16 5.41 -8.67
C HIS A 152 13.59 5.41 -7.19
N TYR A 153 14.78 5.91 -6.87
CA TYR A 153 15.33 5.83 -5.50
C TYR A 153 15.62 7.20 -4.88
N GLY A 154 14.94 8.24 -5.40
CA GLY A 154 15.05 9.60 -4.89
C GLY A 154 16.25 10.32 -5.48
N LYS A 155 16.89 11.18 -4.66
CA LYS A 155 18.03 11.97 -5.09
C LYS A 155 19.16 11.05 -5.54
N ASN A 156 19.81 11.39 -6.65
CA ASN A 156 20.82 10.60 -7.36
C ASN A 156 20.28 9.42 -8.19
N GLY A 157 18.96 9.32 -8.41
CA GLY A 157 18.39 8.37 -9.36
C GLY A 157 18.65 6.92 -8.97
N LEU A 158 19.35 6.15 -9.80
CA LEU A 158 19.66 4.72 -9.56
C LEU A 158 20.63 4.47 -8.40
N ASP A 159 21.42 5.50 -8.04
CA ASP A 159 22.37 5.46 -6.93
C ASP A 159 21.77 6.03 -5.63
N GLY A 160 20.47 6.36 -5.64
CA GLY A 160 19.73 6.78 -4.46
C GLY A 160 19.45 5.63 -3.49
N ASP A 161 19.13 5.95 -2.24
CA ASP A 161 18.81 4.98 -1.19
C ASP A 161 17.32 4.61 -1.13
N GLY A 162 16.45 5.39 -1.79
CA GLY A 162 15.01 5.18 -1.78
C GLY A 162 14.35 5.45 -0.43
N ASP A 163 15.02 6.19 0.46
CA ASP A 163 14.50 6.49 1.79
C ASP A 163 13.38 7.54 1.71
N VAL A 164 12.15 7.11 1.99
CA VAL A 164 10.95 7.95 2.00
C VAL A 164 10.96 8.99 3.12
N TYR A 165 11.82 8.83 4.14
CA TYR A 165 11.94 9.80 5.24
C TYR A 165 12.72 11.04 4.85
N LYS A 166 13.49 11.00 3.76
CA LYS A 166 14.32 12.11 3.28
C LYS A 166 13.50 13.05 2.40
N PRO A 167 13.27 14.31 2.80
CA PRO A 167 12.48 15.27 2.02
C PRO A 167 13.00 15.44 0.59
N GLU A 168 14.32 15.44 0.39
CA GLU A 168 14.94 15.52 -0.93
C GLU A 168 14.58 14.35 -1.86
N ASN A 169 14.38 13.15 -1.31
CA ASN A 169 13.97 12.00 -2.09
C ASN A 169 12.49 12.10 -2.46
N ILE A 170 11.64 12.54 -1.52
CA ILE A 170 10.22 12.82 -1.79
C ILE A 170 10.09 13.85 -2.90
N THR A 171 10.73 15.01 -2.77
CA THR A 171 10.66 16.09 -3.76
C THR A 171 11.12 15.60 -5.13
N ASN A 172 12.24 14.89 -5.18
CA ASN A 172 12.78 14.40 -6.44
C ASN A 172 11.87 13.35 -7.10
N PHE A 173 11.29 12.43 -6.33
CA PHE A 173 10.32 11.47 -6.85
C PHE A 173 9.03 12.15 -7.35
N VAL A 174 8.51 13.15 -6.62
CA VAL A 174 7.35 13.93 -7.04
C VAL A 174 7.60 14.64 -8.36
N GLU A 175 8.75 15.30 -8.50
CA GLU A 175 9.15 15.98 -9.74
C GLU A 175 9.28 15.00 -10.91
N PHE A 176 9.91 13.85 -10.67
CA PHE A 176 10.04 12.78 -11.66
C PHE A 176 8.67 12.28 -12.15
N VAL A 177 7.77 11.91 -11.23
CA VAL A 177 6.44 11.41 -11.57
C VAL A 177 5.63 12.46 -12.33
N ARG A 178 5.62 13.71 -11.87
CA ARG A 178 4.90 14.80 -12.56
C ARG A 178 5.45 15.02 -13.95
N LYS A 179 6.77 15.07 -14.12
CA LYS A 179 7.40 15.27 -15.42
C LYS A 179 7.06 14.14 -16.40
N THR A 180 7.09 12.89 -15.94
CA THR A 180 6.87 11.72 -16.80
C THR A 180 5.39 11.49 -17.10
N ALA A 181 4.48 11.86 -16.18
CA ALA A 181 3.03 11.75 -16.34
C ALA A 181 2.38 13.05 -16.86
N GLY A 182 3.03 13.74 -17.79
CA GLY A 182 2.46 14.89 -18.52
C GLY A 182 2.15 16.13 -17.67
N GLY A 183 2.72 16.25 -16.48
CA GLY A 183 2.48 17.35 -15.53
C GLY A 183 1.29 17.14 -14.58
N TYR A 184 0.44 16.13 -14.84
CA TYR A 184 -0.78 15.88 -14.07
C TYR A 184 -0.57 14.93 -12.88
N GLY A 185 0.44 14.06 -12.96
CA GLY A 185 0.69 13.01 -11.99
C GLY A 185 -0.04 11.70 -12.30
N VAL A 186 -0.10 10.81 -11.32
CA VAL A 186 -0.69 9.47 -11.46
C VAL A 186 -2.20 9.48 -11.22
N HIS A 187 -2.91 8.49 -11.75
CA HIS A 187 -4.31 8.27 -11.40
C HIS A 187 -4.39 7.89 -9.93
N PHE A 188 -3.65 6.86 -9.50
CA PHE A 188 -3.61 6.46 -8.10
C PHE A 188 -2.20 6.14 -7.66
N MET A 189 -1.99 6.22 -6.35
CA MET A 189 -0.81 5.71 -5.67
C MET A 189 -1.24 4.59 -4.76
N MET A 190 -0.43 3.55 -4.62
CA MET A 190 -0.56 2.51 -3.62
C MET A 190 0.64 2.57 -2.67
N ALA A 191 0.44 2.10 -1.43
CA ALA A 191 1.51 1.90 -0.48
C ALA A 191 1.23 0.70 0.42
N ASP A 192 2.19 -0.22 0.55
CA ASP A 192 2.15 -1.37 1.49
C ASP A 192 3.41 -1.40 2.36
N GLY A 193 3.93 -0.21 2.68
CA GLY A 193 5.14 -0.06 3.47
C GLY A 193 4.97 -0.55 4.90
N GLY A 194 5.92 -1.36 5.35
CA GLY A 194 6.11 -1.67 6.77
C GLY A 194 7.49 -2.25 7.01
N PHE A 195 7.96 -2.13 8.24
CA PHE A 195 9.23 -2.68 8.70
C PHE A 195 8.96 -3.67 9.83
N SER A 196 9.96 -4.47 10.17
CA SER A 196 9.85 -5.40 11.30
C SER A 196 9.74 -4.61 12.60
N VAL A 197 8.76 -4.97 13.41
CA VAL A 197 8.53 -4.44 14.77
C VAL A 197 8.57 -5.57 15.80
N GLU A 198 9.34 -6.61 15.49
CA GLU A 198 9.46 -7.81 16.32
C GLU A 198 9.76 -7.46 17.79
N GLY A 199 8.91 -7.95 18.70
CA GLY A 199 8.97 -7.67 20.14
C GLY A 199 8.40 -6.30 20.56
N GLN A 200 7.85 -5.53 19.63
CA GLN A 200 7.23 -4.21 19.84
C GLN A 200 5.91 -4.06 19.06
N GLU A 201 5.20 -5.17 18.82
CA GLU A 201 3.99 -5.26 18.00
C GLU A 201 2.89 -4.30 18.51
N ASN A 202 2.74 -4.19 19.83
CA ASN A 202 1.74 -3.31 20.46
C ASN A 202 1.94 -1.82 20.18
N ILE A 203 3.15 -1.39 19.79
CA ILE A 203 3.47 0.00 19.48
C ILE A 203 3.78 0.22 18.00
N GLN A 204 3.46 -0.75 17.13
CA GLN A 204 3.71 -0.70 15.69
C GLN A 204 3.19 0.59 15.04
N GLU A 205 1.98 1.03 15.42
CA GLU A 205 1.37 2.26 14.91
C GLU A 205 2.24 3.49 15.22
N ILE A 206 2.71 3.60 16.47
CA ILE A 206 3.54 4.72 16.92
C ILE A 206 4.88 4.72 16.20
N LEU A 207 5.47 3.53 16.00
CA LEU A 207 6.73 3.39 15.26
C LEU A 207 6.55 3.74 13.77
N SER A 208 5.38 3.43 13.20
CA SER A 208 5.10 3.62 11.77
C SER A 208 4.55 5.01 11.42
N LYS A 209 4.26 5.88 12.41
CA LYS A 209 3.62 7.19 12.17
C LYS A 209 4.35 8.07 11.15
N GLN A 210 5.69 8.05 11.16
CA GLN A 210 6.49 8.84 10.24
C GLN A 210 6.39 8.28 8.82
N LEU A 211 6.33 6.94 8.69
CA LEU A 211 6.15 6.27 7.40
C LEU A 211 4.82 6.66 6.77
N TYR A 212 3.76 6.67 7.59
CA TYR A 212 2.42 7.05 7.15
C TYR A 212 2.37 8.50 6.70
N LEU A 213 2.96 9.41 7.47
CA LEU A 213 3.06 10.82 7.11
C LEU A 213 3.80 11.00 5.77
N CYS A 214 4.94 10.33 5.58
CA CYS A 214 5.71 10.43 4.34
C CYS A 214 4.95 9.87 3.13
N GLN A 215 4.24 8.75 3.29
CA GLN A 215 3.40 8.19 2.23
C GLN A 215 2.22 9.12 1.87
N PHE A 216 1.60 9.77 2.87
CA PHE A 216 0.60 10.81 2.62
C PHE A 216 1.19 12.01 1.87
N LEU A 217 2.38 12.48 2.26
CA LEU A 217 3.05 13.59 1.58
C LEU A 217 3.35 13.27 0.11
N VAL A 218 3.82 12.06 -0.18
CA VAL A 218 4.04 11.61 -1.57
C VAL A 218 2.71 11.58 -2.32
N ALA A 219 1.65 11.01 -1.74
CA ALA A 219 0.32 10.95 -2.34
C ALA A 219 -0.20 12.34 -2.74
N LEU A 220 -0.12 13.32 -1.82
CA LEU A 220 -0.49 14.72 -2.10
C LEU A 220 0.37 15.35 -3.20
N GLY A 221 1.61 14.90 -3.35
CA GLY A 221 2.53 15.37 -4.37
C GLY A 221 2.22 14.82 -5.77
N ILE A 222 1.73 13.59 -5.91
CA ILE A 222 1.69 12.88 -7.20
C ILE A 222 0.31 12.47 -7.70
N ILE A 223 -0.73 12.42 -6.86
CA ILE A 223 -2.07 12.00 -7.31
C ILE A 223 -2.77 13.16 -8.04
N ARG A 224 -3.37 12.86 -9.19
CA ARG A 224 -4.15 13.83 -9.97
C ARG A 224 -5.47 14.18 -9.30
N VAL A 225 -5.91 15.44 -9.46
CA VAL A 225 -7.14 15.97 -8.83
C VAL A 225 -8.40 15.20 -9.27
N GLU A 226 -8.47 14.80 -10.53
CA GLU A 226 -9.62 14.04 -11.08
C GLU A 226 -9.86 12.72 -10.35
N PHE A 227 -8.78 12.07 -9.89
CA PHE A 227 -8.89 10.82 -9.15
C PHE A 227 -9.21 11.05 -7.66
N ILE A 228 -8.80 12.19 -7.09
CA ILE A 228 -9.19 12.57 -5.72
C ILE A 228 -10.71 12.64 -5.61
N GLY A 229 -11.41 13.22 -6.61
CA GLY A 229 -12.88 13.25 -6.66
C GLY A 229 -13.54 11.87 -6.74
N VAL A 230 -12.83 10.86 -7.28
CA VAL A 230 -13.27 9.46 -7.27
C VAL A 230 -13.05 8.80 -5.90
N VAL A 231 -11.95 9.13 -5.23
CA VAL A 231 -11.55 8.54 -3.93
C VAL A 231 -12.27 9.16 -2.73
N GLU A 232 -12.66 10.44 -2.80
CA GLU A 232 -13.31 11.18 -1.70
C GLU A 232 -14.60 10.50 -1.21
N LYS A 233 -15.22 9.67 -2.05
CA LYS A 233 -16.43 8.90 -1.72
C LYS A 233 -16.15 7.51 -1.12
N THR A 234 -14.89 7.06 -1.04
CA THR A 234 -14.61 5.63 -0.77
C THR A 234 -13.41 5.37 0.13
N LEU A 235 -12.32 6.16 0.12
CA LEU A 235 -11.01 5.61 0.55
C LEU A 235 -9.99 6.59 1.16
N LEU A 236 -10.41 7.51 2.05
CA LEU A 236 -9.45 8.16 2.97
C LEU A 236 -9.02 7.26 4.15
N GLY A 237 -9.69 6.11 4.35
CA GLY A 237 -9.52 5.24 5.53
C GLY A 237 -8.70 3.95 5.37
N TYR A 238 -8.34 3.50 4.16
CA TYR A 238 -7.72 2.17 3.98
C TYR A 238 -6.37 2.15 3.24
N PHE A 239 -5.74 3.30 3.04
CA PHE A 239 -4.41 3.33 2.40
C PHE A 239 -3.28 2.77 3.29
N PHE A 240 -3.57 2.35 4.52
CA PHE A 240 -2.56 1.97 5.50
C PHE A 240 -3.02 0.71 6.26
N LYS A 241 -2.44 -0.42 5.83
CA LYS A 241 -2.28 -1.73 6.48
C LYS A 241 -3.31 -2.15 7.57
N PHE A 242 -4.06 -3.22 7.27
CA PHE A 242 -4.46 -4.25 8.25
C PHE A 242 -3.33 -5.27 8.45
#